data_AF-A0A936GI22-F1
#
_entry.id   AF-A0A936GI22-F1
#
_cell.length_a   1.000
_cell.length_b   1.000
_cell.length_c   1.000
_cell.angle_alpha   90.00
_cell.angle_beta   90.00
_cell.angle_gamma   90.00
#
_symmetry.space_group_name_H-M   'P 1'
#
loop_
_entity.id
_entity.type
_entity.pdbx_description
1 polymer ?
#
loop_
_entity_poly.entity_id
_entity_poly.type
_entity_poly.pdbx_seq_one_letter_code
_entity_poly.pdbx_strand_id
1 'polypeptide(L)'
;MEIKIGDSVRFLNSVGGGIVVKIVNQTLVEVRDDNGFNYPVLKTDVVVIPKESVQKSPNKTAKEVVVVKEEAVEIKQLEPESDQEIAGNDIPKIHCALVPDSLSLDEFDLYIINDCNYHFLYNISEKKGDLYINVESGLIESNNKVYIKTYKRNTIQDNISLCFQGTLYKRKPYSLTNPIQKTIEFVAVKLFKNGVFKPNDFLKSRLMF
;
A
#
# COMPACT_ATOMS: atom_id res chain seq x y z
N MET A 1 38.92 17.92 -9.46
CA MET A 1 39.44 16.58 -9.81
C MET A 1 38.41 15.91 -10.69
N GLU A 2 38.80 15.39 -11.85
CA GLU A 2 37.87 14.68 -12.74
C GLU A 2 37.78 13.22 -12.33
N ILE A 3 36.56 12.76 -12.02
CA ILE A 3 36.25 11.37 -11.71
C ILE A 3 36.23 10.57 -13.02
N LYS A 4 37.00 9.49 -13.08
CA LYS A 4 37.07 8.58 -14.23
C LYS A 4 36.52 7.19 -13.88
N ILE A 5 36.16 6.44 -14.92
CA ILE A 5 35.76 5.04 -14.78
C ILE A 5 36.98 4.25 -14.26
N GLY A 6 36.79 3.47 -13.20
CA GLY A 6 37.82 2.69 -12.52
C GLY A 6 38.40 3.34 -11.26
N ASP A 7 38.01 4.59 -10.96
CA ASP A 7 38.45 5.28 -9.74
C ASP A 7 37.74 4.72 -8.50
N SER A 8 38.51 4.49 -7.44
CA SER A 8 37.96 4.19 -6.11
C SER A 8 37.47 5.48 -5.47
N VAL A 9 36.20 5.53 -5.12
CA VAL A 9 35.55 6.70 -4.53
C VAL A 9 34.98 6.39 -3.16
N ARG A 10 34.99 7.37 -2.27
CA ARG A 10 34.27 7.34 -0.99
C ARG A 10 33.04 8.24 -1.08
N PHE A 11 31.93 7.82 -0.49
CA PHE A 11 30.75 8.66 -0.39
C PHE A 11 30.93 9.72 0.70
N LEU A 12 30.49 10.95 0.43
CA LEU A 12 30.57 12.05 1.41
C LEU A 12 29.53 11.89 2.52
N ASN A 13 28.33 11.40 2.17
CA ASN A 13 27.15 11.36 3.02
C ASN A 13 26.87 9.98 3.66
N SER A 14 27.74 8.99 3.45
CA SER A 14 27.54 7.63 3.97
C SER A 14 28.87 6.95 4.31
N VAL A 15 28.82 5.96 5.20
CA VAL A 15 29.97 5.10 5.52
C VAL A 15 30.08 4.05 4.43
N GLY A 16 30.98 4.29 3.49
CA GLY A 16 31.23 3.37 2.40
C GLY A 16 31.92 4.03 1.21
N GLY A 17 32.19 3.23 0.21
CA GLY A 17 32.76 3.66 -1.05
C GLY A 17 32.53 2.59 -2.11
N GLY A 18 33.16 2.77 -3.25
CA GLY A 18 33.09 1.81 -4.32
C GLY A 18 33.93 2.22 -5.51
N ILE A 19 33.79 1.52 -6.62
CA ILE A 19 34.52 1.80 -7.85
C ILE A 19 33.55 2.39 -8.86
N VAL A 20 33.95 3.49 -9.51
CA VAL A 20 33.14 4.09 -10.57
C VAL A 20 33.14 3.16 -11.78
N VAL A 21 31.98 2.61 -12.12
CA VAL A 21 31.84 1.66 -13.24
C VAL A 21 31.34 2.32 -14.51
N LYS A 22 30.65 3.46 -14.40
CA LYS A 22 30.10 4.19 -15.54
C LYS A 22 29.86 5.65 -15.21
N ILE A 23 30.08 6.53 -16.18
CA ILE A 23 29.68 7.94 -16.10
C ILE A 23 28.41 8.09 -16.94
N VAL A 24 27.28 8.38 -16.31
CA VAL A 24 25.98 8.43 -16.99
C VAL A 24 25.81 9.77 -17.70
N ASN A 25 26.21 10.87 -17.06
CA ASN A 25 26.21 12.21 -17.64
C ASN A 25 27.20 13.13 -16.90
N GLN A 26 27.10 14.46 -17.10
CA GLN A 26 28.01 15.41 -16.47
C GLN A 26 27.90 15.42 -14.93
N THR A 27 26.76 15.06 -14.35
CA THR A 27 26.48 15.16 -12.91
C THR A 27 26.35 13.82 -12.19
N LEU A 28 26.05 12.73 -12.89
CA LEU A 28 25.71 11.41 -12.34
C LEU A 28 26.72 10.33 -12.75
N VAL A 29 27.13 9.51 -11.79
CA VAL A 29 28.05 8.36 -11.96
C VAL A 29 27.47 7.11 -11.32
N GLU A 30 27.72 5.94 -11.89
CA GLU A 30 27.40 4.66 -11.27
C GLU A 30 28.61 4.16 -10.49
N VAL A 31 28.42 3.89 -9.21
CA VAL A 31 29.43 3.37 -8.30
C VAL A 31 29.04 1.95 -7.90
N ARG A 32 29.96 1.00 -8.08
CA ARG A 32 29.81 -0.38 -7.64
C ARG A 32 30.44 -0.56 -6.27
N ASP A 33 29.68 -1.06 -5.30
CA ASP A 33 30.19 -1.41 -3.98
C ASP A 33 30.97 -2.75 -3.99
N ASP A 34 31.59 -3.08 -2.86
CA ASP A 34 32.32 -4.34 -2.68
C ASP A 34 31.39 -5.58 -2.75
N ASN A 35 30.07 -5.38 -2.69
CA ASN A 35 29.04 -6.40 -2.77
C ASN A 35 28.52 -6.61 -4.21
N GLY A 36 29.01 -5.84 -5.19
CA GLY A 36 28.67 -5.98 -6.60
C GLY A 36 27.39 -5.25 -7.04
N PHE A 37 26.78 -4.44 -6.18
CA PHE A 37 25.61 -3.63 -6.50
C PHE A 37 26.02 -2.28 -7.10
N ASN A 38 25.32 -1.83 -8.14
CA ASN A 38 25.59 -0.55 -8.81
C ASN A 38 24.59 0.51 -8.34
N TYR A 39 25.07 1.64 -7.83
CA TYR A 39 24.26 2.77 -7.38
C TYR A 39 24.51 4.01 -8.22
N PRO A 40 23.45 4.71 -8.68
CA PRO A 40 23.59 6.03 -9.28
C PRO A 40 23.83 7.08 -8.20
N VAL A 41 24.99 7.75 -8.24
CA VAL A 41 25.42 8.75 -7.26
C VAL A 41 25.86 10.03 -7.97
N LEU A 42 25.61 11.18 -7.36
CA LEU A 42 26.04 12.47 -7.89
C LEU A 42 27.56 12.62 -7.74
N LYS A 43 28.22 13.20 -8.75
CA LYS A 43 29.67 13.50 -8.70
C LYS A 43 30.06 14.38 -7.51
N THR A 44 29.16 15.24 -7.05
CA THR A 44 29.38 16.11 -5.88
C THR A 44 29.46 15.32 -4.56
N ASP A 45 28.85 14.14 -4.51
CA ASP A 45 28.72 13.34 -3.30
C ASP A 45 29.79 12.23 -3.20
N VAL A 46 30.80 12.25 -4.08
CA VAL A 46 31.88 11.25 -4.14
C VAL A 46 33.25 11.91 -4.21
N VAL A 47 34.22 11.31 -3.52
CA VAL A 47 35.62 11.77 -3.48
C VAL A 47 36.55 10.64 -3.90
N VAL A 48 37.45 10.89 -4.86
CA VAL A 48 38.42 9.90 -5.36
C VAL A 48 39.52 9.65 -4.33
N ILE A 49 39.83 8.38 -4.08
CA ILE A 49 40.90 7.92 -3.20
C ILE A 49 42.10 7.49 -4.07
N PRO A 50 43.28 8.12 -3.96
CA PRO A 50 44.48 7.69 -4.66
C PRO A 50 45.01 6.37 -4.08
N LYS A 51 45.46 5.46 -4.96
CA LYS A 51 46.06 4.18 -4.59
C LYS A 51 47.54 4.34 -4.25
N GLU A 52 47.86 4.68 -3.00
CA GLU A 52 49.23 4.48 -2.48
C GLU A 52 49.24 3.84 -1.07
N SER A 53 49.90 2.68 -1.04
CA SER A 53 50.53 1.98 0.09
C SER A 53 49.74 1.76 1.39
N VAL A 54 49.39 0.49 1.57
CA VAL A 54 49.09 -0.17 2.84
C VAL A 54 50.19 0.12 3.87
N GLN A 55 49.86 0.82 4.96
CA GLN A 55 50.61 0.73 6.22
C GLN A 55 49.67 0.29 7.33
N LYS A 56 49.84 -0.97 7.73
CA LYS A 56 49.38 -1.55 8.99
C LYS A 56 50.09 -0.85 10.14
N SER A 57 49.40 -0.68 11.29
CA SER A 57 49.77 -1.16 12.65
C SER A 57 48.81 -0.50 13.68
N PRO A 58 48.75 -0.92 14.96
CA PRO A 58 47.75 -1.88 15.41
C PRO A 58 47.00 -1.39 16.66
N ASN A 59 45.73 -1.77 16.84
CA ASN A 59 45.31 -2.05 18.21
C ASN A 59 44.16 -3.05 18.30
N LYS A 60 44.32 -3.91 19.29
CA LYS A 60 43.57 -5.12 19.57
C LYS A 60 42.13 -4.78 19.94
N THR A 61 41.17 -5.51 19.39
CA THR A 61 40.34 -6.45 20.16
C THR A 61 39.80 -7.48 19.17
N ALA A 62 39.91 -8.75 19.52
CA ALA A 62 39.59 -9.88 18.66
C ALA A 62 38.14 -9.78 18.15
N LYS A 63 37.99 -9.73 16.83
CA LYS A 63 36.72 -10.00 16.16
C LYS A 63 36.45 -11.49 16.28
N GLU A 64 35.41 -11.85 17.02
CA GLU A 64 34.63 -13.04 16.69
C GLU A 64 34.16 -12.88 15.25
N VAL A 65 34.54 -13.84 14.43
CA VAL A 65 34.10 -13.95 13.04
C VAL A 65 32.63 -14.38 13.11
N VAL A 66 31.72 -13.42 13.08
CA VAL A 66 30.32 -13.73 12.76
C VAL A 66 30.32 -14.05 11.27
N VAL A 67 30.46 -15.34 10.96
CA VAL A 67 30.09 -15.91 9.68
C VAL A 67 28.62 -15.56 9.49
N VAL A 68 28.35 -14.52 8.70
CA VAL A 68 27.00 -14.31 8.16
C VAL A 68 26.83 -15.43 7.16
N LYS A 69 26.31 -16.57 7.64
CA LYS A 69 25.58 -17.49 6.78
C LYS A 69 24.59 -16.60 6.03
N GLU A 70 24.57 -16.69 4.71
CA GLU A 70 23.35 -16.44 3.96
C GLU A 70 22.31 -17.40 4.53
N GLU A 71 21.66 -16.97 5.61
CA GLU A 71 20.30 -17.36 5.86
C GLU A 71 19.57 -16.84 4.64
N ALA A 72 19.30 -17.76 3.70
CA ALA A 72 18.21 -17.60 2.79
C ALA A 72 17.09 -17.00 3.62
N VAL A 73 16.72 -15.75 3.33
CA VAL A 73 15.53 -15.16 3.92
C VAL A 73 14.44 -16.12 3.50
N GLU A 74 14.07 -16.99 4.42
CA GLU A 74 12.91 -17.82 4.30
C GLU A 74 11.82 -16.78 4.14
N ILE A 75 11.38 -16.58 2.89
CA ILE A 75 10.13 -15.90 2.64
C ILE A 75 9.19 -16.77 3.44
N LYS A 76 8.82 -16.33 4.66
CA LYS A 76 7.75 -16.94 5.40
C LYS A 76 6.60 -16.89 4.41
N GLN A 77 6.31 -18.03 3.79
CA GLN A 77 5.02 -18.24 3.18
C GLN A 77 4.10 -17.95 4.33
N LEU A 78 3.46 -16.77 4.30
CA LEU A 78 2.34 -16.47 5.16
C LEU A 78 1.46 -17.70 5.01
N GLU A 79 1.40 -18.52 6.05
CA GLU A 79 0.47 -19.63 6.09
C GLU A 79 -0.87 -19.02 5.69
N PRO A 80 -1.60 -19.60 4.72
CA PRO A 80 -2.83 -19.00 4.27
C PRO A 80 -3.74 -18.91 5.49
N GLU A 81 -3.89 -17.70 6.03
CA GLU A 81 -4.93 -17.36 6.98
C GLU A 81 -6.22 -17.91 6.37
N SER A 82 -6.93 -18.73 7.14
CA SER A 82 -7.90 -19.66 6.59
C SER A 82 -8.93 -18.92 5.72
N ASP A 83 -8.84 -19.09 4.40
CA ASP A 83 -9.84 -18.68 3.42
C ASP A 83 -11.09 -19.55 3.60
N GLN A 84 -11.82 -19.36 4.71
CA GLN A 84 -13.06 -20.08 4.99
C GLN A 84 -14.12 -19.62 3.99
N GLU A 85 -14.27 -20.40 2.93
CA GLU A 85 -15.30 -20.17 1.95
C GLU A 85 -16.66 -20.69 2.41
N ILE A 86 -17.69 -19.93 2.10
CA ILE A 86 -19.08 -20.32 2.28
C ILE A 86 -19.53 -21.00 0.99
N ALA A 87 -20.02 -22.23 1.10
CA ALA A 87 -20.48 -23.00 -0.07
C ALA A 87 -21.51 -22.21 -0.88
N GLY A 88 -21.25 -22.02 -2.17
CA GLY A 88 -22.13 -21.28 -3.08
C GLY A 88 -21.95 -19.76 -3.07
N ASN A 89 -21.07 -19.18 -2.24
CA ASN A 89 -20.85 -17.74 -2.18
C ASN A 89 -19.75 -17.25 -3.15
N ASP A 90 -19.65 -17.87 -4.33
CA ASP A 90 -18.65 -17.58 -5.36
C ASP A 90 -19.11 -16.53 -6.38
N ILE A 91 -20.23 -15.86 -6.11
CA ILE A 91 -20.71 -14.74 -6.92
C ILE A 91 -20.21 -13.45 -6.25
N PRO A 92 -19.38 -12.63 -6.94
CA PRO A 92 -18.96 -11.33 -6.45
C PRO A 92 -20.11 -10.44 -5.97
N LYS A 93 -20.14 -10.14 -4.68
CA LYS A 93 -21.12 -9.24 -4.05
C LYS A 93 -20.40 -8.31 -3.08
N ILE A 94 -20.13 -7.10 -3.54
CA ILE A 94 -19.59 -6.02 -2.72
C ILE A 94 -20.68 -4.98 -2.51
N HIS A 95 -20.96 -4.68 -1.25
CA HIS A 95 -21.95 -3.70 -0.85
C HIS A 95 -21.27 -2.52 -0.18
N CYS A 96 -21.80 -1.33 -0.46
CA CYS A 96 -21.50 -0.13 0.30
C CYS A 96 -22.67 0.10 1.25
N ALA A 97 -22.40 0.39 2.51
CA ALA A 97 -23.44 0.58 3.51
C ALA A 97 -23.19 1.86 4.30
N LEU A 98 -24.25 2.67 4.43
CA LEU A 98 -24.26 3.82 5.31
C LEU A 98 -25.09 3.52 6.56
N VAL A 99 -24.51 3.75 7.73
CA VAL A 99 -25.10 3.45 9.04
C VAL A 99 -25.16 4.74 9.84
N PRO A 100 -26.34 5.24 10.24
CA PRO A 100 -26.42 6.45 11.03
C PRO A 100 -26.02 6.17 12.48
N ASP A 101 -25.31 7.12 13.09
CA ASP A 101 -25.12 7.13 14.54
C ASP A 101 -26.43 7.57 15.20
N SER A 102 -27.06 6.63 15.91
CA SER A 102 -28.29 6.82 16.67
C SER A 102 -29.51 7.32 15.85
N LEU A 103 -30.56 7.73 16.58
CA LEU A 103 -31.78 8.33 16.02
C LEU A 103 -31.54 9.77 15.50
N SER A 104 -30.46 10.44 15.90
CA SER A 104 -30.27 11.86 15.60
C SER A 104 -29.86 12.14 14.15
N LEU A 105 -29.32 11.13 13.43
CA LEU A 105 -28.82 11.29 12.06
C LEU A 105 -27.78 12.42 11.95
N ASP A 106 -26.94 12.57 12.97
CA ASP A 106 -25.88 13.58 13.02
C ASP A 106 -24.58 13.09 12.40
N GLU A 107 -24.32 11.79 12.48
CA GLU A 107 -23.15 11.14 11.91
C GLU A 107 -23.57 9.86 11.17
N PHE A 108 -22.76 9.48 10.19
CA PHE A 108 -23.02 8.36 9.30
C PHE A 108 -21.73 7.60 9.03
N ASP A 109 -21.67 6.36 9.51
CA ASP A 109 -20.56 5.47 9.28
C ASP A 109 -20.70 4.78 7.91
N LEU A 110 -19.64 4.89 7.12
CA LEU A 110 -19.48 4.20 5.86
C LEU A 110 -18.78 2.85 6.10
N TYR A 111 -19.41 1.78 5.66
CA TYR A 111 -18.85 0.43 5.62
C TYR A 111 -18.81 -0.09 4.20
N ILE A 112 -17.79 -0.90 3.90
CA ILE A 112 -17.85 -1.84 2.76
C ILE A 112 -18.03 -3.24 3.32
N ILE A 113 -18.97 -3.96 2.72
CA ILE A 113 -19.29 -5.35 3.06
C ILE A 113 -18.94 -6.21 1.84
N ASN A 114 -18.06 -7.17 2.06
CA ASN A 114 -17.72 -8.19 1.09
C ASN A 114 -18.50 -9.47 1.40
N ASP A 115 -19.60 -9.68 0.68
CA ASP A 115 -20.45 -10.86 0.81
C ASP A 115 -20.12 -11.89 -0.28
N CYS A 116 -18.84 -12.21 -0.46
CA CYS A 116 -18.42 -13.30 -1.34
C CYS A 116 -17.10 -13.94 -0.90
N ASN A 117 -16.79 -15.09 -1.50
CA ASN A 117 -15.58 -15.87 -1.26
C ASN A 117 -14.30 -15.28 -1.89
N TYR A 118 -14.34 -14.04 -2.38
CA TYR A 118 -13.19 -13.37 -2.97
C TYR A 118 -12.65 -12.34 -2.00
N HIS A 119 -11.33 -12.19 -1.95
CA HIS A 119 -10.68 -11.02 -1.38
C HIS A 119 -10.86 -9.83 -2.30
N PHE A 120 -11.08 -8.64 -1.73
CA PHE A 120 -11.29 -7.39 -2.50
C PHE A 120 -10.20 -6.37 -2.18
N LEU A 121 -9.29 -6.15 -3.13
CA LEU A 121 -8.31 -5.07 -3.07
C LEU A 121 -8.94 -3.81 -3.67
N TYR A 122 -9.00 -2.72 -2.90
CA TYR A 122 -9.83 -1.57 -3.24
C TYR A 122 -9.17 -0.22 -3.03
N ASN A 123 -9.70 0.78 -3.75
CA ASN A 123 -9.50 2.20 -3.56
C ASN A 123 -10.87 2.88 -3.54
N ILE A 124 -11.09 3.76 -2.56
CA ILE A 124 -12.28 4.62 -2.46
C ILE A 124 -11.80 6.06 -2.58
N SER A 125 -12.42 6.81 -3.49
CA SER A 125 -12.10 8.22 -3.66
C SER A 125 -13.38 9.06 -3.78
N GLU A 126 -13.38 10.25 -3.19
CA GLU A 126 -14.47 11.21 -3.28
C GLU A 126 -14.25 12.12 -4.48
N LYS A 127 -15.27 12.28 -5.33
CA LYS A 127 -15.22 13.17 -6.48
C LYS A 127 -15.42 14.63 -6.04
N LYS A 128 -14.49 15.51 -6.43
CA LYS A 128 -14.54 16.97 -6.22
C LYS A 128 -14.30 17.68 -7.56
N GLY A 129 -15.38 18.10 -8.22
CA GLY A 129 -15.32 18.61 -9.58
C GLY A 129 -14.83 17.52 -10.54
N ASP A 130 -13.72 17.77 -11.23
CA ASP A 130 -13.08 16.83 -12.17
C ASP A 130 -11.97 15.99 -11.54
N LEU A 131 -11.67 16.20 -10.24
CA LEU A 131 -10.63 15.49 -9.51
C LEU A 131 -11.24 14.51 -8.50
N TYR A 132 -10.40 13.55 -8.08
CA TYR A 132 -10.72 12.58 -7.05
C TYR A 132 -9.75 12.73 -5.88
N ILE A 133 -10.30 12.76 -4.68
CA ILE A 133 -9.51 12.80 -3.43
C ILE A 133 -9.65 11.43 -2.78
N ASN A 134 -8.52 10.79 -2.48
CA ASN A 134 -8.55 9.48 -1.84
C ASN A 134 -9.21 9.57 -0.45
N VAL A 135 -10.12 8.63 -0.18
CA VAL A 135 -10.78 8.45 1.11
C VAL A 135 -10.09 7.34 1.89
N GLU A 136 -9.92 6.18 1.26
CA GLU A 136 -9.31 4.99 1.85
C GLU A 136 -8.80 4.06 0.74
N SER A 137 -7.81 3.22 1.04
CA SER A 137 -7.38 2.12 0.15
C SER A 137 -6.96 0.93 0.99
N GLY A 138 -7.32 -0.28 0.59
CA GLY A 138 -6.96 -1.44 1.39
C GLY A 138 -7.44 -2.75 0.82
N LEU A 139 -7.47 -3.75 1.70
CA LEU A 139 -7.93 -5.10 1.40
C LEU A 139 -9.11 -5.44 2.31
N ILE A 140 -10.16 -6.04 1.75
CA ILE A 140 -11.24 -6.67 2.50
C ILE A 140 -11.16 -8.17 2.25
N GLU A 141 -11.05 -8.93 3.33
CA GLU A 141 -11.06 -10.38 3.23
C GLU A 141 -12.42 -10.90 2.75
N SER A 142 -12.43 -12.12 2.20
CA SER A 142 -13.67 -12.80 1.84
C SER A 142 -14.64 -12.86 3.02
N ASN A 143 -15.93 -12.68 2.73
CA ASN A 143 -17.02 -12.78 3.71
C ASN A 143 -16.83 -11.84 4.93
N ASN A 144 -16.16 -10.70 4.73
CA ASN A 144 -15.82 -9.76 5.80
C ASN A 144 -16.35 -8.35 5.50
N LYS A 145 -16.25 -7.44 6.47
CA LYS A 145 -16.65 -6.04 6.33
C LYS A 145 -15.62 -5.13 6.98
N VAL A 146 -15.47 -3.93 6.42
CA VAL A 146 -14.51 -2.94 6.92
C VAL A 146 -15.22 -1.61 7.10
N TYR A 147 -14.97 -0.98 8.25
CA TYR A 147 -15.31 0.42 8.50
C TYR A 147 -14.35 1.31 7.72
N ILE A 148 -14.90 2.27 6.97
CA ILE A 148 -14.13 3.19 6.14
C ILE A 148 -13.99 4.53 6.85
N LYS A 149 -15.13 5.20 7.11
CA LYS A 149 -15.13 6.59 7.56
C LYS A 149 -16.48 7.02 8.09
N THR A 150 -16.49 7.85 9.12
CA THR A 150 -17.66 8.59 9.59
C THR A 150 -17.78 9.92 8.84
N TYR A 151 -18.98 10.16 8.30
CA TYR A 151 -19.37 11.43 7.72
C TYR A 151 -20.31 12.17 8.66
N LYS A 152 -20.04 13.45 8.90
CA LYS A 152 -20.98 14.32 9.62
C LYS A 152 -22.15 14.69 8.72
N ARG A 153 -23.29 14.96 9.33
CA ARG A 153 -24.53 15.40 8.66
C ARG A 153 -24.28 16.54 7.68
N ASN A 154 -23.55 17.58 8.10
CA ASN A 154 -23.28 18.75 7.26
C ASN A 154 -22.52 18.36 5.98
N THR A 155 -21.61 17.39 6.05
CA THR A 155 -20.87 16.91 4.86
C THR A 155 -21.77 16.12 3.93
N ILE A 156 -22.65 15.27 4.47
CA ILE A 156 -23.60 14.49 3.66
C ILE A 156 -24.70 15.37 3.06
N GLN A 157 -25.06 16.47 3.72
CA GLN A 157 -26.04 17.44 3.21
C GLN A 157 -25.62 18.06 1.89
N ASP A 158 -24.32 18.19 1.63
CA ASP A 158 -23.78 18.71 0.37
C ASP A 158 -23.80 17.67 -0.78
N ASN A 159 -24.31 16.47 -0.51
CA ASN A 159 -24.20 15.27 -1.33
C ASN A 159 -22.73 14.84 -1.53
N ILE A 160 -22.49 13.54 -1.40
CA ILE A 160 -21.15 12.98 -1.59
C ILE A 160 -21.17 11.97 -2.75
N SER A 161 -20.14 12.02 -3.59
CA SER A 161 -19.97 11.10 -4.72
C SER A 161 -18.71 10.28 -4.51
N LEU A 162 -18.88 9.00 -4.23
CA LEU A 162 -17.78 8.08 -3.94
C LEU A 162 -17.54 7.16 -5.14
N CYS A 163 -16.32 7.14 -5.64
CA CYS A 163 -15.83 6.21 -6.64
C CYS A 163 -15.12 5.05 -5.94
N PHE A 164 -15.59 3.85 -6.20
CA PHE A 164 -15.03 2.59 -5.74
C PHE A 164 -14.33 1.94 -6.91
N GLN A 165 -13.06 1.61 -6.74
CA GLN A 165 -12.25 0.88 -7.71
C GLN A 165 -11.58 -0.31 -7.02
N GLY A 166 -11.41 -1.42 -7.73
CA GLY A 166 -10.70 -2.56 -7.16
C GLY A 166 -10.75 -3.84 -7.99
N THR A 167 -10.09 -4.86 -7.48
CA THR A 167 -10.04 -6.20 -8.08
C THR A 167 -10.36 -7.26 -7.04
N LEU A 168 -10.96 -8.35 -7.51
CA LEU A 168 -11.32 -9.49 -6.68
C LEU A 168 -10.37 -10.66 -6.99
N TYR A 169 -9.94 -11.36 -5.95
CA TYR A 169 -9.04 -12.51 -6.12
C TYR A 169 -9.27 -13.60 -5.06
N LYS A 170 -8.77 -14.80 -5.33
CA LYS A 170 -8.63 -15.89 -4.36
C LYS A 170 -7.19 -16.37 -4.29
N ARG A 171 -6.76 -16.94 -3.16
CA ARG A 171 -5.42 -17.55 -3.01
C ARG A 171 -5.37 -19.01 -3.49
N LYS A 172 -6.43 -19.47 -4.17
CA LYS A 172 -6.58 -20.79 -4.80
C LYS A 172 -7.16 -20.62 -6.20
N PRO A 173 -7.13 -21.63 -7.10
CA PRO A 173 -7.66 -21.50 -8.45
C PRO A 173 -9.11 -20.99 -8.50
N TYR A 174 -9.39 -20.02 -9.37
CA TYR A 174 -10.69 -19.36 -9.47
C TYR A 174 -10.92 -18.75 -10.85
N SER A 175 -12.18 -18.50 -11.20
CA SER A 175 -12.53 -17.75 -12.41
C SER A 175 -12.29 -16.27 -12.21
N LEU A 176 -11.50 -15.68 -13.11
CA LEU A 176 -11.17 -14.26 -13.08
C LEU A 176 -12.41 -13.40 -13.29
N THR A 177 -12.46 -12.28 -12.58
CA THR A 177 -13.50 -11.26 -12.71
C THR A 177 -12.91 -9.97 -13.26
N ASN A 178 -13.72 -9.18 -13.98
CA ASN A 178 -13.29 -7.85 -14.39
C ASN A 178 -13.03 -6.96 -13.17
N PRO A 179 -12.07 -6.01 -13.26
CA PRO A 179 -11.93 -4.96 -12.26
C PRO A 179 -13.24 -4.21 -12.07
N ILE A 180 -13.56 -3.91 -10.82
CA ILE A 180 -14.75 -3.13 -10.44
C ILE A 180 -14.36 -1.66 -10.50
N GLN A 181 -15.19 -0.87 -11.17
CA GLN A 181 -15.22 0.58 -11.03
C GLN A 181 -16.68 1.03 -10.96
N LYS A 182 -17.07 1.64 -9.84
CA LYS A 182 -18.44 2.09 -9.62
C LYS A 182 -18.46 3.41 -8.86
N THR A 183 -19.24 4.36 -9.34
CA THR A 183 -19.52 5.60 -8.61
C THR A 183 -20.89 5.51 -7.96
N ILE A 184 -20.97 5.83 -6.67
CA ILE A 184 -22.21 5.90 -5.89
C ILE A 184 -22.39 7.34 -5.42
N GLU A 185 -23.56 7.89 -5.69
CA GLU A 185 -23.96 9.23 -5.26
C GLU A 185 -24.91 9.14 -4.06
N PHE A 186 -24.45 9.63 -2.93
CA PHE A 186 -25.25 9.75 -1.71
C PHE A 186 -25.95 11.10 -1.72
N VAL A 187 -27.24 11.06 -2.05
CA VAL A 187 -28.09 12.26 -2.13
C VAL A 187 -28.78 12.49 -0.80
N ALA A 188 -28.57 13.65 -0.18
CA ALA A 188 -29.11 14.02 1.13
C ALA A 188 -30.64 13.80 1.21
N VAL A 189 -31.38 14.23 0.18
CA VAL A 189 -32.84 14.10 0.11
C VAL A 189 -33.31 12.63 0.19
N LYS A 190 -32.49 11.67 -0.24
CA LYS A 190 -32.80 10.24 -0.11
C LYS A 190 -32.50 9.73 1.29
N LEU A 191 -31.43 10.21 1.91
CA LEU A 191 -30.94 9.75 3.21
C LEU A 191 -31.83 10.19 4.38
N PHE A 192 -32.40 11.39 4.31
CA PHE A 192 -33.21 11.95 5.39
C PHE A 192 -34.72 11.63 5.28
N LYS A 193 -35.10 10.69 4.40
CA LYS A 193 -36.49 10.18 4.35
C LYS A 193 -36.71 9.12 5.43
N ASN A 194 -37.94 9.09 5.97
CA ASN A 194 -38.33 8.06 6.93
C ASN A 194 -38.27 6.65 6.30
N GLY A 195 -37.74 5.68 7.04
CA GLY A 195 -37.72 4.27 6.65
C GLY A 195 -36.63 3.85 5.63
N VAL A 196 -35.67 4.74 5.35
CA VAL A 196 -34.57 4.47 4.41
C VAL A 196 -33.61 3.41 4.98
N PHE A 197 -33.30 3.51 6.27
CA PHE A 197 -32.43 2.56 6.97
C PHE A 197 -33.22 1.34 7.42
N LYS A 198 -32.77 0.15 7.00
CA LYS A 198 -33.47 -1.13 7.19
C LYS A 198 -32.64 -2.12 8.02
N PRO A 199 -33.29 -3.06 8.74
CA PRO A 199 -32.63 -4.23 9.31
C PRO A 199 -31.91 -5.04 8.22
N ASN A 200 -30.83 -5.70 8.59
CA ASN A 200 -29.97 -6.45 7.67
C ASN A 200 -29.21 -7.54 8.44
N ASP A 201 -28.59 -8.47 7.71
CA ASP A 201 -27.87 -9.61 8.29
C ASP A 201 -26.39 -9.31 8.57
N PHE A 202 -25.88 -8.15 8.15
CA PHE A 202 -24.46 -7.81 8.22
C PHE A 202 -24.08 -7.05 9.49
N LEU A 203 -24.97 -6.19 9.99
CA LEU A 203 -24.75 -5.28 11.12
C LEU A 203 -25.96 -5.31 12.05
N LYS A 204 -25.71 -5.15 13.36
CA LYS A 204 -26.78 -5.01 14.36
C LYS A 204 -27.63 -3.75 14.13
N SER A 205 -27.00 -2.70 13.61
CA SER A 205 -27.64 -1.43 13.27
C SER A 205 -28.33 -1.49 11.92
N ARG A 206 -29.34 -0.63 11.72
CA ARG A 206 -30.00 -0.46 10.42
C ARG A 206 -29.06 0.25 9.45
N LEU A 207 -29.13 -0.10 8.16
CA LEU A 207 -28.26 0.49 7.14
C LEU A 207 -29.03 0.83 5.86
N MET A 208 -28.42 1.68 5.04
CA MET A 208 -28.81 1.94 3.64
C MET A 208 -27.73 1.39 2.72
N PHE A 209 -28.13 0.57 1.74
CA PHE A 209 -27.28 0.11 0.64
C PHE A 209 -27.24 1.10 -0.53
#